data_AF-A0AA88YG95-F1
#
_entry.id   AF-A0AA88YG95-F1
#
_cell.length_a   1.000
_cell.length_b   1.000
_cell.length_c   1.000
_cell.angle_alpha   90.00
_cell.angle_beta   90.00
_cell.angle_gamma   90.00
#
_symmetry.space_group_name_H-M   'P 1'
#
loop_
_entity.id
_entity.type
_entity.pdbx_description
1 polymer ?
#
loop_
_entity_poly.entity_id
_entity_poly.type
_entity_poly.pdbx_seq_one_letter_code
_entity_poly.pdbx_strand_id
1 'polypeptide(L)'
;MASCERRVAFETLRPLCVQLTREHTRKNVTAVSIALDKVNNRIILQELQEYLIFPVRILLKTQKDYSEDLYTDAFSLLEKILRETRIGSWDLFMDLFTTACVMIGSPSPTKDHGKVCSEELKFAIVKTLNLMVNRCDYAILQKLFSLQSLPMLGHAISIMLNLAENERARHLKIAAMNGIVGLSQVDGEYCSKVKAMLGDTFASFLPGISITLIRVITGDSKQGHSVLITAISTLMKVVHLVMNTEWIEESQTRRKLFPSPINSCSDDKLKSLAVVRDETWVKATDEKLAVLVKQITKVRGHSSWKVRTALLDFAGTLVEHMKSLPSCLPHLLEIMVGLLTDEYPNIAMASSRYLEVFSRSHMTTECRPLVEMLEENLHNLSMTLPRQMRSVDEDQKYSAVSLLSGYISLLGPHLHSVLRTSCHLRRLSLALVQILELDCTDISMIQERTTSVGHGSELISINGSKDVLKPRKNFKHFHDRRIHLELQKVCRLLGFYGDITLLIDHFLDIFHETILHKMQATLLINELILGAAGIGGL
;
A
#
# COMPACT_ATOMS: atom_id res chain seq x y z
N MET A 1 -26.19 10.50 -44.52
CA MET A 1 -26.71 10.87 -43.18
C MET A 1 -25.61 11.48 -42.29
N ALA A 2 -24.46 10.83 -42.10
CA ALA A 2 -23.35 11.37 -41.28
C ALA A 2 -22.84 12.79 -41.65
N SER A 3 -22.80 13.14 -42.95
CA SER A 3 -22.40 14.49 -43.41
C SER A 3 -23.41 15.60 -43.01
N CYS A 4 -24.70 15.27 -42.95
CA CYS A 4 -25.74 16.21 -42.53
C CYS A 4 -25.70 16.44 -41.02
N GLU A 5 -25.56 15.37 -40.24
CA GLU A 5 -25.40 15.44 -38.78
C GLU A 5 -24.15 16.22 -38.38
N ARG A 6 -23.02 16.01 -39.08
CA ARG A 6 -21.79 16.76 -38.86
C ARG A 6 -22.01 18.26 -39.08
N ARG A 7 -22.70 18.63 -40.16
CA ARG A 7 -22.98 20.02 -40.48
C ARG A 7 -23.85 20.68 -39.41
N VAL A 8 -24.90 19.99 -38.95
CA VAL A 8 -25.79 20.47 -37.87
C VAL A 8 -25.01 20.65 -36.56
N ALA A 9 -24.17 19.67 -36.19
CA ALA A 9 -23.34 19.76 -35.00
C ALA A 9 -22.35 20.94 -35.08
N PHE A 10 -21.70 21.12 -36.23
CA PHE A 10 -20.79 22.24 -36.45
C PHE A 10 -21.50 23.59 -36.43
N GLU A 11 -22.66 23.73 -37.08
CA GLU A 11 -23.48 24.94 -37.06
C GLU A 11 -23.96 25.28 -35.64
N THR A 12 -24.20 24.28 -34.81
CA THR A 12 -24.58 24.45 -33.39
C THR A 12 -23.39 24.91 -32.52
N LEU A 13 -22.22 24.30 -32.69
CA LEU A 13 -21.05 24.52 -31.82
C LEU A 13 -20.22 25.74 -32.22
N ARG A 14 -20.10 26.02 -33.52
CA ARG A 14 -19.31 27.12 -34.07
C ARG A 14 -19.57 28.49 -33.43
N PRO A 15 -20.81 29.00 -33.34
CA PRO A 15 -21.05 30.35 -32.79
C PRO A 15 -20.59 30.45 -31.33
N LEU A 16 -20.77 29.39 -30.55
CA LEU A 16 -20.39 29.33 -29.15
C LEU A 16 -18.87 29.27 -28.97
N CYS A 17 -18.18 28.47 -29.79
CA CYS A 17 -16.71 28.43 -29.81
C CYS A 17 -16.11 29.79 -30.19
N VAL A 18 -16.65 30.45 -31.22
CA VAL A 18 -16.21 31.79 -31.64
C VAL A 18 -16.45 32.82 -30.53
N GLN A 19 -17.60 32.76 -29.86
CA GLN A 19 -17.90 33.64 -28.74
C GLN A 19 -16.94 33.42 -27.58
N LEU A 20 -16.64 32.17 -27.23
CA LEU A 20 -15.68 31.84 -26.19
C LEU A 20 -14.27 32.34 -26.53
N THR A 21 -13.83 32.24 -27.79
CA THR A 21 -12.53 32.80 -28.21
C THR A 21 -12.45 34.32 -28.12
N ARG A 22 -13.58 35.03 -28.30
CA ARG A 22 -13.62 36.49 -28.20
C ARG A 22 -13.71 36.97 -26.75
N GLU A 23 -14.52 36.30 -25.95
CA GLU A 23 -14.81 36.68 -24.56
C GLU A 23 -14.69 35.47 -23.62
N HIS A 24 -13.60 35.42 -22.87
CA HIS A 24 -13.35 34.38 -21.87
C HIS A 24 -14.20 34.62 -20.61
N THR A 25 -15.43 34.08 -20.59
CA THR A 25 -16.34 34.17 -19.45
C THR A 25 -16.90 32.80 -19.06
N ARG A 26 -17.27 32.62 -17.78
CA ARG A 26 -17.86 31.36 -17.29
C ARG A 26 -19.13 31.00 -18.05
N LYS A 27 -19.96 32.01 -18.37
CA LYS A 27 -21.19 31.83 -19.16
C LYS A 27 -20.91 31.22 -20.53
N ASN A 28 -19.87 31.67 -21.21
CA ASN A 28 -19.50 31.16 -22.54
C ASN A 28 -18.95 29.73 -22.47
N VAL A 29 -18.15 29.40 -21.44
CA VAL A 29 -17.67 28.03 -21.20
C VAL A 29 -18.85 27.09 -20.95
N THR A 30 -19.78 27.48 -20.09
CA THR A 30 -20.99 26.70 -19.79
C THR A 30 -21.89 26.54 -21.01
N ALA A 31 -22.04 27.57 -21.85
CA ALA A 31 -22.81 27.48 -23.08
C ALA A 31 -22.25 26.43 -24.05
N VAL A 32 -20.93 26.39 -24.25
CA VAL A 32 -20.27 25.34 -25.05
C VAL A 32 -20.47 23.97 -24.40
N SER A 33 -20.32 23.87 -23.08
CA SER A 33 -20.53 22.61 -22.35
C SER A 33 -21.95 22.05 -22.55
N ILE A 34 -22.99 22.88 -22.44
CA ILE A 34 -24.38 22.47 -22.65
C ILE A 34 -24.63 22.09 -24.11
N ALA A 35 -24.02 22.79 -25.06
CA ALA A 35 -24.17 22.47 -26.47
C ALA A 35 -23.52 21.12 -26.84
N LEU A 36 -22.40 20.76 -26.19
CA LEU A 36 -21.78 19.45 -26.35
C LEU A 36 -22.70 18.30 -25.95
N ASP A 37 -23.52 18.46 -24.89
CA ASP A 37 -24.49 17.43 -24.46
C ASP A 37 -25.58 17.15 -25.50
N LYS A 38 -25.81 18.08 -26.43
CA LYS A 38 -26.80 17.92 -27.49
C LYS A 38 -26.25 17.14 -28.68
N VAL A 39 -24.93 16.98 -28.78
CA VAL A 39 -24.25 16.28 -29.88
C VAL A 39 -23.92 14.84 -29.45
N ASN A 40 -24.86 13.92 -29.64
CA ASN A 40 -24.74 12.51 -29.23
C ASN A 40 -23.94 11.63 -30.21
N ASN A 41 -22.91 12.17 -30.87
CA ASN A 41 -22.13 11.43 -31.87
C ASN A 41 -20.62 11.63 -31.67
N ARG A 42 -19.97 10.60 -31.11
CA ARG A 42 -18.51 10.58 -30.84
C ARG A 42 -17.65 10.77 -32.07
N ILE A 43 -18.06 10.23 -33.22
CA ILE A 43 -17.29 10.32 -34.47
C ILE A 43 -17.25 11.78 -34.92
N ILE A 44 -18.38 12.48 -34.86
CA ILE A 44 -18.46 13.90 -35.21
C ILE A 44 -17.65 14.75 -34.22
N LEU A 45 -17.75 14.47 -32.92
CA LEU A 45 -16.95 15.16 -31.91
C LEU A 45 -15.45 14.94 -32.11
N GLN A 46 -15.04 13.74 -32.54
CA GLN A 46 -13.65 13.44 -32.88
C GLN A 46 -13.15 14.29 -34.06
N GLU A 47 -13.95 14.42 -35.12
CA GLU A 47 -13.60 15.26 -36.28
C GLU A 47 -13.53 16.76 -35.94
N LEU A 48 -14.30 17.20 -34.94
CA LEU A 48 -14.33 18.59 -34.49
C LEU A 48 -13.42 18.87 -33.28
N GLN A 49 -12.65 17.88 -32.82
CA GLN A 49 -11.92 17.93 -31.55
C GLN A 49 -10.99 19.15 -31.45
N GLU A 50 -10.11 19.36 -32.43
CA GLU A 50 -9.15 20.47 -32.38
C GLU A 50 -9.85 21.83 -32.39
N TYR A 51 -10.96 21.93 -33.12
CA TYR A 51 -11.79 23.13 -33.16
C TYR A 51 -12.45 23.42 -31.80
N LEU A 52 -12.93 22.39 -31.11
CA LEU A 52 -13.53 22.51 -29.78
C LEU A 52 -12.51 22.85 -28.69
N ILE A 53 -11.29 22.32 -28.79
CA ILE A 53 -10.21 22.57 -27.84
C ILE A 53 -9.58 23.95 -28.04
N PHE A 54 -9.59 24.47 -29.27
CA PHE A 54 -8.92 25.73 -29.62
C PHE A 54 -9.30 26.94 -28.73
N PRO A 55 -10.59 27.24 -28.46
CA PRO A 55 -10.95 28.33 -27.54
C PRO A 55 -10.42 28.13 -26.12
N VAL A 56 -10.45 26.89 -25.61
CA VAL A 56 -9.93 26.54 -24.29
C VAL A 56 -8.42 26.73 -24.24
N ARG A 57 -7.71 26.30 -25.29
CA ARG A 57 -6.26 26.47 -25.42
C ARG A 57 -5.85 27.94 -25.40
N ILE A 58 -6.61 28.82 -26.07
CA ILE A 58 -6.36 30.27 -26.03
C ILE A 58 -6.59 30.81 -24.61
N LEU A 59 -7.70 30.45 -23.98
CA LEU A 59 -8.02 30.86 -22.61
C LEU A 59 -6.89 30.50 -21.64
N LEU A 60 -6.41 29.26 -21.68
CA LEU A 60 -5.35 28.76 -20.79
C LEU A 60 -3.97 29.40 -21.02
N LYS A 61 -3.70 29.89 -22.23
CA LYS A 61 -2.40 30.51 -22.59
C LYS A 61 -2.37 32.02 -22.52
N THR A 62 -3.53 32.65 -22.42
CA THR A 62 -3.60 34.11 -22.41
C THR A 62 -2.93 34.61 -21.13
N GLN A 63 -2.02 35.58 -21.23
CA GLN A 63 -1.32 36.19 -20.08
C GLN A 63 -2.22 37.09 -19.21
N LYS A 64 -3.53 36.88 -19.23
CA LYS A 64 -4.51 37.62 -18.43
C LYS A 64 -4.81 36.86 -17.15
N ASP A 65 -4.88 37.56 -16.03
CA ASP A 65 -5.29 36.98 -14.74
C ASP A 65 -6.82 36.79 -14.71
N TYR A 66 -7.27 35.61 -15.13
CA TYR A 66 -8.65 35.17 -14.95
C TYR A 66 -8.90 34.64 -13.53
N SER A 67 -10.17 34.54 -13.14
CA SER A 67 -10.56 33.89 -11.89
C SER A 67 -10.25 32.39 -11.94
N GLU A 68 -9.91 31.80 -10.79
CA GLU A 68 -9.66 30.35 -10.68
C GLU A 68 -10.88 29.54 -11.11
N ASP A 69 -12.09 29.99 -10.77
CA ASP A 69 -13.34 29.42 -11.24
C ASP A 69 -13.43 29.29 -12.78
N LEU A 70 -12.95 30.29 -13.51
CA LEU A 70 -12.97 30.25 -14.97
C LEU A 70 -12.00 29.19 -15.51
N TYR A 71 -10.82 29.09 -14.89
CA TYR A 71 -9.87 28.02 -15.22
C TYR A 71 -10.44 26.64 -14.87
N THR A 72 -11.10 26.49 -13.72
CA THR A 72 -11.76 25.25 -13.30
C THR A 72 -12.85 24.84 -14.30
N ASP A 73 -13.70 25.78 -14.73
CA ASP A 73 -14.71 25.54 -15.76
C ASP A 73 -14.06 25.16 -17.11
N ALA A 74 -12.95 25.80 -17.48
CA ALA A 74 -12.21 25.52 -18.71
C ALA A 74 -11.61 24.10 -18.72
N PHE A 75 -10.98 23.66 -17.62
CA PHE A 75 -10.50 22.28 -17.48
C PHE A 75 -11.65 21.28 -17.46
N SER A 76 -12.78 21.62 -16.83
CA SER A 76 -13.98 20.78 -16.84
C SER A 76 -14.57 20.61 -18.24
N LEU A 77 -14.56 21.68 -19.05
CA LEU A 77 -14.94 21.62 -20.46
C LEU A 77 -13.96 20.75 -21.27
N LEU A 78 -12.65 20.92 -21.06
CA LEU A 78 -11.63 20.10 -21.71
C LEU A 78 -11.80 18.62 -21.36
N GLU A 79 -12.02 18.30 -20.07
CA GLU A 79 -12.30 16.96 -19.60
C GLU A 79 -13.52 16.36 -20.33
N LYS A 80 -14.59 17.13 -20.47
CA LYS A 80 -15.81 16.71 -21.17
C LYS A 80 -15.55 16.38 -22.65
N ILE A 81 -14.78 17.21 -23.34
CA ILE A 81 -14.39 16.97 -24.74
C ILE A 81 -13.56 15.68 -24.84
N LEU A 82 -12.56 15.51 -23.96
CA LEU A 82 -11.66 14.34 -23.96
C LEU A 82 -12.34 13.05 -23.54
N ARG A 83 -13.47 13.10 -22.83
CA ARG A 83 -14.25 11.90 -22.51
C ARG A 83 -14.87 11.30 -23.76
N GLU A 84 -15.21 12.12 -24.75
CA GLU A 84 -15.85 11.67 -26.00
C GLU A 84 -14.88 11.52 -27.18
N THR A 85 -13.63 11.97 -27.04
CA THR A 85 -12.63 12.01 -28.11
C THR A 85 -11.29 11.37 -27.69
N ARG A 86 -10.39 11.15 -28.65
CA ARG A 86 -9.01 10.70 -28.45
C ARG A 86 -8.03 11.69 -29.07
N ILE A 87 -6.92 11.95 -28.40
CA ILE A 87 -5.88 12.86 -28.88
C ILE A 87 -4.98 12.09 -29.86
N GLY A 88 -4.92 12.53 -31.11
CA GLY A 88 -4.04 11.96 -32.15
C GLY A 88 -2.80 12.81 -32.47
N SER A 89 -2.81 14.10 -32.14
CA SER A 89 -1.68 15.02 -32.37
C SER A 89 -0.75 15.12 -31.15
N TRP A 90 0.54 14.84 -31.36
CA TRP A 90 1.57 14.99 -30.34
C TRP A 90 1.73 16.44 -29.87
N ASP A 91 1.67 17.39 -30.80
CA ASP A 91 1.84 18.81 -30.48
C ASP A 91 0.68 19.31 -29.61
N LEU A 92 -0.55 18.87 -29.92
CA LEU A 92 -1.72 19.18 -29.10
C LEU A 92 -1.60 18.58 -27.71
N PHE A 93 -1.18 17.31 -27.62
CA PHE A 93 -0.96 16.63 -26.35
C PHE A 93 0.07 17.36 -25.49
N MET A 94 1.26 17.59 -26.03
CA MET A 94 2.37 18.22 -25.32
C MET A 94 2.00 19.61 -24.82
N ASP A 95 1.30 20.38 -25.66
CA ASP A 95 0.94 21.74 -25.34
C ASP A 95 -0.06 21.82 -24.17
N LEU A 96 -1.12 21.02 -24.22
CA LEU A 96 -2.11 20.95 -23.16
C LEU A 96 -1.48 20.37 -21.87
N PHE A 97 -0.68 19.32 -22.00
CA PHE A 97 -0.09 18.60 -20.87
C PHE A 97 0.89 19.49 -20.10
N THR A 98 1.77 20.20 -20.82
CA THR A 98 2.73 21.12 -20.22
C THR A 98 2.03 22.31 -19.59
N THR A 99 1.01 22.88 -20.26
CA THR A 99 0.22 23.99 -19.71
C THR A 99 -0.45 23.59 -18.39
N ALA A 100 -1.07 22.41 -18.35
CA ALA A 100 -1.67 21.84 -17.14
C ALA A 100 -0.64 21.63 -16.01
N CYS A 101 0.54 21.10 -16.31
CA CYS A 101 1.60 20.91 -15.31
C CYS A 101 2.10 22.24 -14.74
N VAL A 102 2.39 23.23 -15.60
CA VAL A 102 2.87 24.57 -15.19
C VAL A 102 1.85 25.27 -14.29
N MET A 103 0.56 25.15 -14.60
CA MET A 103 -0.50 25.75 -13.78
C MET A 103 -0.57 25.21 -12.35
N ILE A 104 -0.15 23.98 -12.10
CA ILE A 104 -0.02 23.43 -10.74
C ILE A 104 1.37 23.76 -10.15
N GLY A 105 2.43 23.62 -10.95
CA GLY A 105 3.82 23.64 -10.50
C GLY A 105 4.41 25.04 -10.28
N SER A 106 3.86 26.10 -10.86
CA SER A 106 4.38 27.45 -10.69
C SER A 106 3.77 28.16 -9.48
N PRO A 107 4.57 28.57 -8.47
CA PRO A 107 4.23 29.75 -7.69
C PRO A 107 4.34 30.93 -8.65
N SER A 108 3.21 31.54 -9.01
CA SER A 108 3.13 32.61 -10.02
C SER A 108 4.25 33.65 -9.86
N PRO A 109 5.17 33.84 -10.83
CA PRO A 109 6.29 34.77 -10.71
C PRO A 109 5.87 36.25 -10.69
N THR A 110 4.60 36.54 -11.01
CA THR A 110 4.01 37.88 -11.03
C THR A 110 3.15 38.19 -9.81
N LYS A 111 3.08 37.32 -8.80
CA LYS A 111 2.26 37.56 -7.60
C LYS A 111 3.16 37.80 -6.39
N ASP A 112 3.35 39.08 -6.08
CA ASP A 112 3.81 39.58 -4.78
C ASP A 112 2.90 39.17 -3.60
N HIS A 113 1.84 38.40 -3.84
CA HIS A 113 1.02 37.79 -2.81
C HIS A 113 0.79 36.32 -3.15
N GLY A 114 1.38 35.42 -2.35
CA GLY A 114 1.30 33.96 -2.44
C GLY A 114 -0.12 33.39 -2.52
N LYS A 115 -0.74 33.51 -3.69
CA LYS A 115 -2.05 32.92 -3.97
C LYS A 115 -1.83 31.47 -4.40
N VAL A 116 -1.97 30.58 -3.42
CA VAL A 116 -1.97 29.13 -3.60
C VAL A 116 -3.13 28.75 -4.51
N CYS A 117 -2.87 28.00 -5.58
CA CYS A 117 -3.89 27.43 -6.46
C CYS A 117 -4.92 26.63 -5.63
N SER A 118 -6.22 26.89 -5.82
CA SER A 118 -7.29 26.20 -5.09
C SER A 118 -7.29 24.69 -5.29
N GLU A 119 -7.76 23.96 -4.28
CA GLU A 119 -7.89 22.50 -4.35
C GLU A 119 -8.83 22.04 -5.49
N GLU A 120 -9.88 22.81 -5.79
CA GLU A 120 -10.82 22.54 -6.89
C GLU A 120 -10.15 22.63 -8.27
N LEU A 121 -9.37 23.68 -8.50
CA LEU A 121 -8.63 23.85 -9.75
C LEU A 121 -7.58 22.75 -9.91
N LYS A 122 -6.80 22.46 -8.87
CA LYS A 122 -5.85 21.33 -8.87
C LYS A 122 -6.53 20.01 -9.21
N PHE A 123 -7.69 19.74 -8.61
CA PHE A 123 -8.45 18.53 -8.88
C PHE A 123 -8.91 18.44 -10.34
N ALA A 124 -9.46 19.51 -10.90
CA ALA A 124 -9.87 19.56 -12.30
C ALA A 124 -8.70 19.32 -13.26
N ILE A 125 -7.53 19.91 -12.97
CA ILE A 125 -6.32 19.71 -13.77
C ILE A 125 -5.82 18.27 -13.69
N VAL A 126 -5.70 17.70 -12.49
CA VAL A 126 -5.25 16.31 -12.29
C VAL A 126 -6.16 15.32 -13.03
N LYS A 127 -7.47 15.53 -12.95
CA LYS A 127 -8.45 14.71 -13.66
C LYS A 127 -8.30 14.81 -15.17
N THR A 128 -8.05 16.02 -15.68
CA THR A 128 -7.79 16.26 -17.10
C THR A 128 -6.49 15.58 -17.56
N LEU A 129 -5.39 15.74 -16.81
CA LEU A 129 -4.11 15.09 -17.10
C LEU A 129 -4.25 13.56 -17.18
N ASN A 130 -4.94 12.95 -16.21
CA ASN A 130 -5.19 11.50 -16.22
C ASN A 130 -6.00 11.08 -17.46
N LEU A 131 -7.05 11.84 -17.79
CA LEU A 131 -7.88 11.55 -18.95
C LEU A 131 -7.10 11.72 -20.28
N MET A 132 -6.23 12.72 -20.40
CA MET A 132 -5.40 12.91 -21.59
C MET A 132 -4.53 11.69 -21.89
N VAL A 133 -3.88 11.11 -20.88
CA VAL A 133 -3.02 9.95 -21.05
C VAL A 133 -3.84 8.71 -21.42
N ASN A 134 -5.01 8.51 -20.78
CA ASN A 134 -5.90 7.38 -21.08
C ASN A 134 -6.64 7.51 -22.41
N ARG A 135 -6.74 8.73 -22.96
CA ARG A 135 -7.45 9.05 -24.21
C ARG A 135 -6.50 9.60 -25.27
N CYS A 136 -5.29 9.07 -25.33
CA CYS A 136 -4.38 9.32 -26.45
C CYS A 136 -4.27 8.10 -27.36
N ASP A 137 -3.80 8.34 -28.58
CA ASP A 137 -3.44 7.27 -29.51
C ASP A 137 -2.11 6.61 -29.10
N TYR A 138 -1.93 5.34 -29.49
CA TYR A 138 -0.75 4.57 -29.13
C TYR A 138 0.57 5.22 -29.60
N ALA A 139 0.56 5.94 -30.73
CA ALA A 139 1.73 6.67 -31.21
C ALA A 139 2.16 7.82 -30.27
N ILE A 140 1.19 8.48 -29.60
CA ILE A 140 1.47 9.48 -28.57
C ILE A 140 2.05 8.81 -27.34
N LEU A 141 1.48 7.67 -26.94
CA LEU A 141 1.98 6.89 -25.81
C LEU A 141 3.45 6.49 -26.01
N GLN A 142 3.82 6.01 -27.20
CA GLN A 142 5.21 5.68 -27.52
C GLN A 142 6.15 6.89 -27.40
N LYS A 143 5.70 8.09 -27.82
CA LYS A 143 6.47 9.33 -27.67
C LYS A 143 6.56 9.76 -26.20
N LEU A 144 5.47 9.67 -25.44
CA LEU A 144 5.41 10.05 -24.02
C LEU A 144 6.40 9.25 -23.16
N PHE A 145 6.59 7.98 -23.49
CA PHE A 145 7.50 7.08 -22.79
C PHE A 145 8.90 7.01 -23.42
N SER A 146 9.18 7.87 -24.41
CA SER A 146 10.52 8.01 -24.98
C SER A 146 11.48 8.74 -24.04
N LEU A 147 12.77 8.58 -24.28
CA LEU A 147 13.84 9.22 -23.51
C LEU A 147 13.71 10.76 -23.52
N GLN A 148 13.26 11.35 -24.64
CA GLN A 148 13.12 12.80 -24.79
C GLN A 148 12.01 13.38 -23.91
N SER A 149 10.97 12.60 -23.61
CA SER A 149 9.83 13.04 -22.81
C SER A 149 10.01 12.79 -21.30
N LEU A 150 11.11 12.15 -20.90
CA LEU A 150 11.41 11.80 -19.51
C LEU A 150 11.40 13.03 -18.57
N PRO A 151 11.98 14.20 -18.90
CA PRO A 151 11.92 15.38 -18.04
C PRO A 151 10.48 15.88 -17.80
N MET A 152 9.66 15.88 -18.85
CA MET A 152 8.26 16.32 -18.75
C MET A 152 7.44 15.34 -17.90
N LEU A 153 7.59 14.04 -18.14
CA LEU A 153 6.91 13.02 -17.36
C LEU A 153 7.36 13.03 -15.90
N GLY A 154 8.66 13.21 -15.65
CA GLY A 154 9.22 13.36 -14.31
C GLY A 154 8.66 14.58 -13.57
N HIS A 155 8.51 15.72 -14.25
CA HIS A 155 7.86 16.90 -13.67
C HIS A 155 6.40 16.64 -13.29
N ALA A 156 5.62 16.00 -14.17
CA ALA A 156 4.24 15.63 -13.89
C ALA A 156 4.12 14.67 -12.69
N ILE A 157 4.98 13.65 -12.62
CA ILE A 157 5.03 12.73 -11.48
C ILE A 157 5.39 13.47 -10.19
N SER A 158 6.38 14.36 -10.24
CA SER A 158 6.77 15.18 -9.07
C SER A 158 5.61 16.05 -8.56
N ILE A 159 4.81 16.64 -9.46
CA ILE A 159 3.59 17.37 -9.09
C ILE A 159 2.60 16.44 -8.38
N MET A 160 2.30 15.28 -8.96
CA MET A 160 1.34 14.32 -8.38
C MET A 160 1.80 13.81 -7.01
N LEU A 161 3.09 13.54 -6.84
CA LEU A 161 3.68 13.14 -5.56
C LEU A 161 3.55 14.25 -4.50
N ASN A 162 3.85 15.49 -4.87
CA ASN A 162 3.68 16.64 -3.98
C ASN A 162 2.22 16.81 -3.53
N LEU A 163 1.26 16.64 -4.46
CA LEU A 163 -0.17 16.69 -4.13
C LEU A 163 -0.60 15.55 -3.20
N ALA A 164 -0.10 14.33 -3.42
CA ALA A 164 -0.42 13.17 -2.59
C ALA A 164 0.12 13.32 -1.14
N GLU A 165 1.34 13.85 -0.99
CA GLU A 165 1.99 14.02 0.31
C GLU A 165 1.39 15.20 1.10
N ASN A 166 1.27 16.37 0.47
CA ASN A 166 1.15 17.65 1.20
C ASN A 166 -0.27 18.27 1.23
N GLU A 167 -1.17 17.91 0.32
CA GLU A 167 -2.52 18.51 0.29
C GLU A 167 -3.38 18.09 1.49
N ARG A 168 -4.42 18.88 1.82
CA ARG A 168 -5.33 18.53 2.92
C ARG A 168 -6.54 17.74 2.43
N ALA A 169 -7.07 18.10 1.26
CA ALA A 169 -8.17 17.38 0.62
C ALA A 169 -7.83 15.91 0.33
N ARG A 170 -8.54 14.99 1.00
CA ARG A 170 -8.43 13.54 0.76
C ARG A 170 -8.72 13.16 -0.70
N HIS A 171 -9.74 13.78 -1.31
CA HIS A 171 -10.14 13.49 -2.69
C HIS A 171 -9.04 13.91 -3.69
N LEU A 172 -8.35 15.02 -3.44
CA LEU A 172 -7.23 15.48 -4.26
C LEU A 172 -6.01 14.57 -4.12
N LYS A 173 -5.67 14.13 -2.90
CA LYS A 173 -4.62 13.11 -2.67
C LYS A 173 -4.90 11.84 -3.47
N ILE A 174 -6.13 11.32 -3.39
CA ILE A 174 -6.56 10.12 -4.11
C ILE A 174 -6.49 10.35 -5.63
N ALA A 175 -6.96 11.49 -6.12
CA ALA A 175 -6.88 11.83 -7.54
C ALA A 175 -5.44 11.91 -8.04
N ALA A 176 -4.52 12.48 -7.24
CA ALA A 176 -3.11 12.57 -7.59
C ALA A 176 -2.44 11.19 -7.67
N MET A 177 -2.71 10.31 -6.70
CA MET A 177 -2.21 8.93 -6.73
C MET A 177 -2.77 8.13 -7.92
N ASN A 178 -4.08 8.24 -8.19
CA ASN A 178 -4.68 7.68 -9.40
C ASN A 178 -4.11 8.30 -10.68
N GLY A 179 -3.67 9.56 -10.62
CA GLY A 179 -2.92 10.24 -11.69
C GLY A 179 -1.56 9.60 -11.94
N ILE A 180 -0.84 9.18 -10.90
CA ILE A 180 0.42 8.42 -11.03
C ILE A 180 0.15 7.06 -11.70
N VAL A 181 -0.90 6.35 -11.27
CA VAL A 181 -1.32 5.09 -11.91
C VAL A 181 -1.66 5.32 -13.39
N GLY A 182 -2.44 6.36 -13.70
CA GLY A 182 -2.77 6.74 -15.08
C GLY A 182 -1.53 7.09 -15.90
N LEU A 183 -0.60 7.87 -15.36
CA LEU A 183 0.66 8.21 -16.01
C LEU A 183 1.56 7.00 -16.24
N SER A 184 1.46 5.96 -15.39
CA SER A 184 2.21 4.72 -15.53
C SER A 184 1.66 3.77 -16.59
N GLN A 185 0.38 3.94 -16.95
CA GLN A 185 -0.31 3.06 -17.89
C GLN A 185 -0.25 1.57 -17.51
N VAL A 186 -0.05 1.30 -16.21
CA VAL A 186 0.06 -0.05 -15.64
C VAL A 186 -1.22 -0.86 -15.79
N ASP A 187 -2.39 -0.21 -15.77
CA ASP A 187 -3.69 -0.87 -15.92
C ASP A 187 -4.07 -1.12 -17.39
N GLY A 188 -3.31 -0.60 -18.36
CA GLY A 188 -3.61 -0.80 -19.77
C GLY A 188 -3.31 -2.23 -20.23
N GLU A 189 -4.19 -2.80 -21.04
CA GLU A 189 -4.01 -4.13 -21.63
C GLU A 189 -3.02 -4.08 -22.78
N TYR A 190 -1.74 -4.31 -22.45
CA TYR A 190 -0.65 -4.27 -23.41
C TYR A 190 0.16 -5.56 -23.39
N CYS A 191 0.80 -5.88 -24.52
CA CYS A 191 1.73 -7.01 -24.59
C CYS A 191 3.00 -6.76 -23.75
N SER A 192 3.72 -7.83 -23.41
CA SER A 192 4.92 -7.79 -22.55
C SER A 192 5.98 -6.79 -23.04
N LYS A 193 6.12 -6.61 -24.36
CA LYS A 193 7.00 -5.59 -24.96
C LYS A 193 6.66 -4.17 -24.51
N VAL A 194 5.40 -3.80 -24.55
CA VAL A 194 4.97 -2.46 -24.14
C VAL A 194 5.11 -2.33 -22.63
N LYS A 195 4.70 -3.33 -21.84
CA LYS A 195 4.88 -3.33 -20.38
C LYS A 195 6.34 -3.15 -19.97
N ALA A 196 7.26 -3.84 -20.65
CA ALA A 196 8.69 -3.70 -20.44
C ALA A 196 9.22 -2.29 -20.82
N MET A 197 8.69 -1.66 -21.87
CA MET A 197 9.03 -0.27 -22.20
C MET A 197 8.52 0.71 -21.12
N LEU A 198 7.26 0.56 -20.68
CA LEU A 198 6.68 1.39 -19.62
C LEU A 198 7.50 1.28 -18.32
N GLY A 199 7.87 0.05 -17.94
CA GLY A 199 8.70 -0.23 -16.77
C GLY A 199 10.12 0.33 -16.86
N ASP A 200 10.72 0.35 -18.06
CA ASP A 200 12.03 0.98 -18.28
C ASP A 200 12.00 2.48 -17.99
N THR A 201 10.99 3.18 -18.49
CA THR A 201 10.83 4.62 -18.24
C THR A 201 10.48 4.90 -16.77
N PHE A 202 9.59 4.10 -16.16
CA PHE A 202 9.19 4.29 -14.77
C PHE A 202 10.27 3.94 -13.75
N ALA A 203 11.31 3.20 -14.14
CA ALA A 203 12.46 2.91 -13.29
C ALA A 203 13.15 4.18 -12.78
N SER A 204 13.22 5.23 -13.61
CA SER A 204 13.77 6.55 -13.23
C SER A 204 12.97 7.26 -12.13
N PHE A 205 11.69 6.92 -11.96
CA PHE A 205 10.79 7.59 -11.02
C PHE A 205 10.51 6.75 -9.77
N LEU A 206 10.80 5.45 -9.81
CA LEU A 206 10.50 4.51 -8.73
C LEU A 206 11.03 4.95 -7.36
N PRO A 207 12.28 5.46 -7.20
CA PRO A 207 12.76 5.89 -5.88
C PRO A 207 11.92 7.01 -5.26
N GLY A 208 11.58 8.04 -6.06
CA GLY A 208 10.76 9.16 -5.59
C GLY A 208 9.32 8.73 -5.26
N ILE A 209 8.71 7.91 -6.14
CA ILE A 209 7.37 7.37 -5.91
C ILE A 209 7.34 6.52 -4.64
N SER A 210 8.30 5.61 -4.48
CA SER A 210 8.34 4.69 -3.33
C SER A 210 8.51 5.44 -2.02
N ILE A 211 9.47 6.37 -1.93
CA ILE A 211 9.71 7.13 -0.70
C ILE A 211 8.48 7.96 -0.29
N THR A 212 7.90 8.72 -1.22
CA THR A 212 6.73 9.56 -0.92
C THR A 212 5.51 8.73 -0.55
N LEU A 213 5.19 7.65 -1.30
CA LEU A 213 4.04 6.81 -0.97
C LEU A 213 4.21 6.11 0.37
N ILE A 214 5.43 5.68 0.72
CA ILE A 214 5.70 5.13 2.05
C ILE A 214 5.42 6.14 3.15
N ARG A 215 5.83 7.40 2.99
CA ARG A 215 5.52 8.47 3.96
C ARG A 215 4.02 8.71 4.10
N VAL A 216 3.27 8.64 2.99
CA VAL A 216 1.79 8.72 3.03
C VAL A 216 1.21 7.52 3.77
N ILE A 217 1.69 6.30 3.49
CA ILE A 217 1.23 5.05 4.11
C ILE A 217 1.52 5.02 5.61
N THR A 218 2.71 5.48 6.03
CA THR A 218 3.13 5.51 7.43
C THR A 218 2.83 6.84 8.12
N GLY A 219 2.04 7.71 7.49
CA GLY A 219 1.68 9.03 7.99
C GLY A 219 0.64 8.98 9.11
N ASP A 220 0.04 10.14 9.42
CA ASP A 220 -1.01 10.23 10.45
C ASP A 220 -2.26 9.44 10.05
N SER A 221 -2.74 8.58 10.96
CA SER A 221 -4.03 7.88 10.90
C SER A 221 -5.23 8.77 10.52
N LYS A 222 -5.18 10.08 10.83
CA LYS A 222 -6.23 11.06 10.50
C LYS A 222 -6.39 11.35 9.00
N GLN A 223 -5.44 10.92 8.16
CA GLN A 223 -5.53 11.08 6.70
C GLN A 223 -6.69 10.28 6.08
N GLY A 224 -7.19 9.26 6.79
CA GLY A 224 -8.34 8.47 6.39
C GLY A 224 -7.95 7.23 5.57
N HIS A 225 -8.63 6.12 5.84
CA HIS A 225 -8.29 4.81 5.29
C HIS A 225 -8.29 4.75 3.76
N SER A 226 -9.13 5.54 3.06
CA SER A 226 -9.17 5.57 1.60
C SER A 226 -7.87 6.09 0.97
N VAL A 227 -7.20 7.05 1.63
CA VAL A 227 -5.90 7.58 1.18
C VAL A 227 -4.83 6.48 1.32
N LEU A 228 -4.79 5.79 2.47
CA LEU A 228 -3.86 4.68 2.70
C LEU A 228 -4.05 3.54 1.69
N ILE A 229 -5.29 3.10 1.46
CA ILE A 229 -5.61 2.05 0.47
C ILE A 229 -5.11 2.45 -0.92
N THR A 230 -5.37 3.69 -1.33
CA THR A 230 -4.95 4.19 -2.65
C THR A 230 -3.42 4.28 -2.73
N ALA A 231 -2.74 4.68 -1.66
CA ALA A 231 -1.28 4.75 -1.61
C ALA A 231 -0.64 3.35 -1.71
N ILE A 232 -1.14 2.39 -0.93
CA ILE A 232 -0.69 0.98 -0.96
C ILE A 232 -0.89 0.40 -2.37
N SER A 233 -2.07 0.58 -2.95
CA SER A 233 -2.38 0.09 -4.30
C SER A 233 -1.54 0.77 -5.38
N THR A 234 -1.30 2.09 -5.29
CA THR A 234 -0.43 2.81 -6.23
C THR A 234 1.00 2.31 -6.15
N LEU A 235 1.53 2.12 -4.94
CA LEU A 235 2.86 1.59 -4.73
C LEU A 235 2.97 0.16 -5.28
N MET A 236 2.01 -0.71 -4.99
CA MET A 236 1.92 -2.07 -5.54
C MET A 236 2.04 -2.05 -7.05
N LYS A 237 1.19 -1.25 -7.72
CA LYS A 237 1.11 -1.19 -9.19
C LYS A 237 2.41 -0.69 -9.81
N VAL A 238 3.01 0.37 -9.27
CA VAL A 238 4.25 0.93 -9.81
C VAL A 238 5.43 -0.01 -9.57
N VAL A 239 5.56 -0.60 -8.38
CA VAL A 239 6.58 -1.63 -8.11
C VAL A 239 6.38 -2.81 -9.04
N HIS A 240 5.14 -3.24 -9.27
CA HIS A 240 4.83 -4.30 -10.22
C HIS A 240 5.22 -3.96 -11.66
N LEU A 241 4.92 -2.76 -12.14
CA LEU A 241 5.33 -2.32 -13.46
C LEU A 241 6.85 -2.38 -13.66
N VAL A 242 7.62 -1.96 -12.65
CA VAL A 242 9.07 -1.77 -12.77
C VAL A 242 9.84 -3.04 -12.43
N MET A 243 9.39 -3.79 -11.43
CA MET A 243 10.10 -4.94 -10.84
C MET A 243 9.55 -6.30 -11.25
N ASN A 244 8.52 -6.39 -12.09
CA ASN A 244 8.04 -7.69 -12.60
C ASN A 244 9.14 -8.42 -13.40
N THR A 245 9.39 -9.68 -13.03
CA THR A 245 10.50 -10.48 -13.57
C THR A 245 10.39 -10.71 -15.08
N GLU A 246 9.19 -11.05 -15.59
CA GLU A 246 8.95 -11.27 -17.03
C GLU A 246 9.27 -10.03 -17.86
N TRP A 247 8.89 -8.85 -17.36
CA TRP A 247 9.08 -7.58 -18.08
C TRP A 247 10.51 -7.04 -17.98
N ILE A 248 11.24 -7.40 -16.92
CA ILE A 248 12.68 -7.15 -16.83
C ILE A 248 13.42 -8.01 -17.86
N GLU A 249 13.12 -9.31 -17.92
CA GLU A 249 13.73 -10.25 -18.87
C GLU A 249 13.48 -9.85 -20.33
N GLU A 250 12.24 -9.46 -20.66
CA GLU A 250 11.88 -8.92 -21.99
C GLU A 250 12.66 -7.63 -22.31
N SER A 251 12.86 -6.73 -21.34
CA SER A 251 13.67 -5.52 -21.55
C SER A 251 15.14 -5.86 -21.82
N GLN A 252 15.74 -6.73 -21.00
CA GLN A 252 17.14 -7.12 -21.13
C GLN A 252 17.40 -7.86 -22.45
N THR A 253 16.49 -8.75 -22.85
CA THR A 253 16.58 -9.47 -24.14
C THR A 253 16.56 -8.51 -25.32
N ARG A 254 15.65 -7.51 -25.31
CA ARG A 254 15.60 -6.51 -26.38
C ARG A 254 16.84 -5.64 -26.46
N ARG A 255 17.45 -5.27 -25.33
CA ARG A 255 18.71 -4.50 -25.33
C ARG A 255 19.89 -5.27 -25.91
N LYS A 256 19.90 -6.60 -25.79
CA LYS A 256 20.92 -7.43 -26.45
C LYS A 256 20.77 -7.42 -27.97
N LEU A 257 19.53 -7.34 -28.46
CA LEU A 257 19.20 -7.36 -29.89
C LEU A 257 19.31 -5.98 -30.55
N PHE A 258 19.02 -4.90 -29.82
CA PHE A 258 19.00 -3.54 -30.34
C PHE A 258 19.79 -2.58 -29.43
N PRO A 259 20.69 -1.75 -29.99
CA PRO A 259 21.44 -0.78 -29.20
C PRO A 259 20.50 0.23 -28.52
N SER A 260 20.76 0.51 -27.24
CA SER A 260 19.91 1.38 -26.42
C SER A 260 19.85 2.81 -26.97
N PRO A 261 18.67 3.45 -27.02
CA PRO A 261 18.54 4.87 -27.38
C PRO A 261 19.38 5.80 -26.49
N ILE A 262 19.67 5.37 -25.26
CA ILE A 262 20.51 6.08 -24.29
C ILE A 262 21.95 6.21 -24.80
N ASN A 263 22.48 5.16 -25.43
CA ASN A 263 23.86 5.12 -25.92
C ASN A 263 24.06 6.03 -27.14
N SER A 264 23.02 6.20 -27.95
CA SER A 264 23.01 7.10 -29.11
C SER A 264 22.65 8.55 -28.78
N CYS A 265 22.21 8.84 -27.55
CA CYS A 265 21.85 10.20 -27.16
C CYS A 265 23.12 11.07 -27.07
N SER A 266 23.07 12.32 -27.48
CA SER A 266 24.19 13.26 -27.33
C SER A 266 24.09 14.12 -26.07
N ASP A 267 22.93 14.13 -25.39
CA ASP A 267 22.68 14.93 -24.20
C ASP A 267 23.01 14.15 -22.92
N ASP A 268 24.12 14.50 -22.27
CA ASP A 268 24.59 13.85 -21.05
C ASP A 268 23.68 14.07 -19.84
N LYS A 269 22.91 15.17 -19.80
CA LYS A 269 21.90 15.38 -18.74
C LYS A 269 20.73 14.43 -18.92
N LEU A 270 20.27 14.23 -20.16
CA LEU A 270 19.18 13.30 -20.46
C LEU A 270 19.59 11.84 -20.18
N LYS A 271 20.84 11.49 -20.50
CA LYS A 271 21.42 10.18 -20.17
C LYS A 271 21.46 9.90 -18.68
N SER A 272 21.89 10.87 -17.87
CA SER A 272 22.03 10.67 -16.42
C SER A 272 20.70 10.49 -15.70
N LEU A 273 19.58 10.95 -16.29
CA LEU A 273 18.23 10.73 -15.77
C LEU A 273 17.67 9.33 -16.09
N ALA A 274 18.16 8.70 -17.17
CA ALA A 274 17.64 7.43 -17.64
C ALA A 274 18.22 6.26 -16.84
N VAL A 275 17.33 5.39 -16.35
CA VAL A 275 17.72 4.19 -15.63
C VAL A 275 17.73 2.99 -16.56
N VAL A 276 18.79 2.20 -16.46
CA VAL A 276 18.90 0.90 -17.13
C VAL A 276 18.60 -0.18 -16.09
N ARG A 277 17.52 -0.95 -16.32
CA ARG A 277 17.15 -2.10 -15.49
C ARG A 277 18.04 -3.32 -15.76
N ASP A 278 19.34 -3.19 -15.50
CA ASP A 278 20.27 -4.32 -15.51
C ASP A 278 20.26 -5.08 -14.16
N GLU A 279 20.97 -6.20 -14.09
CA GLU A 279 21.02 -7.03 -12.88
C GLU A 279 21.56 -6.26 -11.66
N THR A 280 22.51 -5.35 -11.86
CA THR A 280 23.09 -4.55 -10.78
C THR A 280 22.09 -3.57 -10.21
N TRP A 281 21.34 -2.90 -11.08
CA TRP A 281 20.29 -1.96 -10.70
C TRP A 281 19.12 -2.68 -10.04
N VAL A 282 18.71 -3.84 -10.56
CA VAL A 282 17.61 -4.64 -10.00
C VAL A 282 17.95 -5.07 -8.57
N LYS A 283 19.16 -5.60 -8.35
CA LYS A 283 19.62 -6.00 -7.01
C LYS A 283 19.68 -4.82 -6.03
N ALA A 284 20.31 -3.71 -6.44
CA ALA A 284 20.41 -2.53 -5.59
C ALA A 284 19.03 -1.90 -5.28
N THR A 285 18.08 -2.01 -6.21
CA THR A 285 16.71 -1.51 -6.03
C THR A 285 15.91 -2.41 -5.10
N ASP A 286 16.04 -3.73 -5.19
CA ASP A 286 15.43 -4.68 -4.25
C ASP A 286 15.89 -4.41 -2.81
N GLU A 287 17.20 -4.27 -2.56
CA GLU A 287 17.73 -3.99 -1.22
C GLU A 287 17.16 -2.67 -0.64
N LYS A 288 17.03 -1.62 -1.48
CA LYS A 288 16.44 -0.33 -1.06
C LYS A 288 14.93 -0.45 -0.83
N LEU A 289 14.22 -1.19 -1.68
CA LEU A 289 12.80 -1.45 -1.50
C LEU A 289 12.54 -2.26 -0.24
N ALA A 290 13.39 -3.21 0.12
CA ALA A 290 13.24 -4.01 1.34
C ALA A 290 13.18 -3.13 2.60
N VAL A 291 14.01 -2.09 2.67
CA VAL A 291 13.99 -1.10 3.76
C VAL A 291 12.64 -0.36 3.82
N LEU A 292 12.08 -0.03 2.66
CA LEU A 292 10.78 0.65 2.55
C LEU A 292 9.62 -0.29 2.89
N VAL A 293 9.60 -1.51 2.34
CA VAL A 293 8.58 -2.54 2.61
C VAL A 293 8.53 -2.87 4.10
N LYS A 294 9.69 -2.94 4.77
CA LYS A 294 9.77 -3.11 6.23
C LYS A 294 9.01 -2.03 7.01
N GLN A 295 8.92 -0.80 6.49
CA GLN A 295 8.15 0.25 7.15
C GLN A 295 6.64 0.03 7.00
N ILE A 296 6.19 -0.54 5.88
CA ILE A 296 4.78 -0.83 5.60
C ILE A 296 4.24 -1.92 6.55
N THR A 297 5.07 -2.87 7.00
CA THR A 297 4.60 -3.98 7.88
C THR A 297 3.92 -3.47 9.16
N LYS A 298 4.25 -2.25 9.62
CA LYS A 298 3.60 -1.57 10.75
C LYS A 298 2.10 -1.34 10.55
N VAL A 299 1.64 -1.24 9.31
CA VAL A 299 0.23 -1.00 8.94
C VAL A 299 -0.60 -2.29 9.03
N ARG A 300 0.01 -3.46 9.25
CA ARG A 300 -0.69 -4.73 9.42
C ARG A 300 -1.74 -4.71 10.52
N GLY A 301 -1.49 -3.97 11.61
CA GLY A 301 -2.43 -3.81 12.72
C GLY A 301 -3.49 -2.72 12.51
N HIS A 302 -3.64 -2.14 11.31
CA HIS A 302 -4.53 -1.00 11.12
C HIS A 302 -6.00 -1.36 11.40
N SER A 303 -6.72 -0.50 12.12
CA SER A 303 -8.10 -0.72 12.59
C SER A 303 -9.10 -1.04 11.46
N SER A 304 -8.94 -0.38 10.30
CA SER A 304 -9.74 -0.67 9.11
C SER A 304 -9.28 -1.92 8.37
N TRP A 305 -10.14 -2.95 8.33
CA TRP A 305 -9.93 -4.19 7.57
C TRP A 305 -9.65 -3.95 6.08
N LYS A 306 -10.19 -2.87 5.49
CA LYS A 306 -9.96 -2.51 4.08
C LYS A 306 -8.49 -2.15 3.81
N VAL A 307 -7.83 -1.49 4.77
CA VAL A 307 -6.39 -1.19 4.67
C VAL A 307 -5.58 -2.47 4.77
N ARG A 308 -5.95 -3.37 5.70
CA ARG A 308 -5.30 -4.68 5.84
C ARG A 308 -5.48 -5.55 4.59
N THR A 309 -6.64 -5.48 3.94
CA THR A 309 -6.90 -6.15 2.66
C THR A 309 -6.00 -5.60 1.56
N ALA A 310 -5.91 -4.27 1.41
CA ALA A 310 -5.02 -3.64 0.43
C ALA A 310 -3.55 -3.99 0.68
N LEU A 311 -3.15 -4.10 1.95
CA LEU A 311 -1.81 -4.53 2.34
C LEU A 311 -1.55 -6.00 2.01
N LEU A 312 -2.54 -6.87 2.19
CA LEU A 312 -2.45 -8.27 1.81
C LEU A 312 -2.33 -8.43 0.28
N ASP A 313 -3.14 -7.70 -0.49
CA ASP A 313 -3.08 -7.71 -1.95
C ASP A 313 -1.71 -7.19 -2.44
N PHE A 314 -1.17 -6.16 -1.78
CA PHE A 314 0.20 -5.70 -2.02
C PHE A 314 1.20 -6.84 -1.82
N ALA A 315 1.20 -7.51 -0.67
CA ALA A 315 2.16 -8.58 -0.40
C ALA A 315 2.00 -9.77 -1.35
N GLY A 316 0.77 -10.26 -1.54
CA GLY A 316 0.46 -11.39 -2.41
C GLY A 316 0.87 -11.14 -3.87
N THR A 317 0.50 -9.97 -4.42
CA THR A 317 0.82 -9.62 -5.82
C THR A 317 2.33 -9.50 -6.05
N LEU A 318 3.08 -8.93 -5.08
CA LEU A 318 4.54 -8.83 -5.21
C LEU A 318 5.19 -10.21 -5.16
N VAL A 319 4.74 -11.07 -4.24
CA VAL A 319 5.27 -12.44 -4.07
C VAL A 319 4.98 -13.32 -5.29
N GLU A 320 3.77 -13.25 -5.86
CA GLU A 320 3.37 -14.08 -7.01
C GLU A 320 4.15 -13.76 -8.29
N HIS A 321 4.54 -12.50 -8.48
CA HIS A 321 5.04 -12.03 -9.78
C HIS A 321 6.51 -11.56 -9.80
N MET A 322 7.22 -11.57 -8.66
CA MET A 322 8.54 -10.90 -8.55
C MET A 322 9.59 -11.75 -7.86
N LYS A 323 10.24 -12.63 -8.63
CA LYS A 323 11.47 -13.31 -8.21
C LYS A 323 12.67 -12.35 -8.09
N SER A 324 12.55 -11.17 -8.69
CA SER A 324 13.48 -10.03 -8.65
C SER A 324 13.51 -9.28 -7.32
N LEU A 325 12.68 -9.65 -6.34
CA LEU A 325 12.62 -9.00 -5.02
C LEU A 325 12.97 -9.94 -3.83
N PRO A 326 14.11 -10.65 -3.85
CA PRO A 326 14.46 -11.59 -2.79
C PRO A 326 14.65 -10.94 -1.42
N SER A 327 15.17 -9.71 -1.34
CA SER A 327 15.39 -9.00 -0.07
C SER A 327 14.09 -8.49 0.55
N CYS A 328 13.06 -8.24 -0.27
CA CYS A 328 11.74 -7.85 0.21
C CYS A 328 10.96 -9.04 0.77
N LEU A 329 11.24 -10.26 0.30
CA LEU A 329 10.45 -11.47 0.58
C LEU A 329 10.19 -11.74 2.07
N PRO A 330 11.16 -11.63 3.00
CA PRO A 330 10.90 -11.84 4.43
C PRO A 330 9.81 -10.91 4.98
N HIS A 331 9.80 -9.64 4.55
CA HIS A 331 8.83 -8.64 5.00
C HIS A 331 7.45 -8.84 4.36
N LEU A 332 7.40 -9.31 3.11
CA LEU A 332 6.14 -9.65 2.43
C LEU A 332 5.49 -10.88 3.07
N LEU A 333 6.28 -11.90 3.40
CA LEU A 333 5.81 -13.06 4.17
C LEU A 333 5.35 -12.65 5.57
N GLU A 334 6.05 -11.75 6.26
CA GLU A 334 5.61 -11.22 7.56
C GLU A 334 4.21 -10.59 7.50
N ILE A 335 3.88 -9.91 6.40
CA ILE A 335 2.53 -9.34 6.19
C ILE A 335 1.51 -10.47 6.06
N MET A 336 1.74 -11.42 5.16
CA MET A 336 0.81 -12.51 4.88
C MET A 336 0.61 -13.38 6.14
N VAL A 337 1.69 -13.85 6.75
CA VAL A 337 1.65 -14.70 7.95
C VAL A 337 0.92 -14.00 9.10
N GLY A 338 1.18 -12.71 9.33
CA GLY A 338 0.51 -11.99 10.42
C GLY A 338 -0.97 -11.73 10.19
N LEU A 339 -1.47 -11.89 8.95
CA LEU A 339 -2.88 -11.79 8.58
C LEU A 339 -3.59 -13.15 8.48
N LEU A 340 -2.90 -14.27 8.75
CA LEU A 340 -3.52 -15.62 8.80
C LEU A 340 -4.61 -15.73 9.86
N THR A 341 -4.45 -15.01 10.96
CA THR A 341 -5.35 -15.02 12.11
C THR A 341 -6.17 -13.73 12.22
N ASP A 342 -6.40 -13.03 11.10
CA ASP A 342 -7.21 -11.81 11.07
C ASP A 342 -8.65 -12.07 11.54
N GLU A 343 -9.21 -11.12 12.28
CA GLU A 343 -10.60 -11.16 12.76
C GLU A 343 -11.62 -11.28 11.62
N TYR A 344 -11.29 -10.80 10.43
CA TYR A 344 -12.13 -10.91 9.24
C TYR A 344 -11.78 -12.18 8.46
N PRO A 345 -12.70 -13.17 8.38
CA PRO A 345 -12.40 -14.47 7.77
C PRO A 345 -11.94 -14.37 6.31
N ASN A 346 -12.47 -13.41 5.55
CA ASN A 346 -12.08 -13.21 4.15
C ASN A 346 -10.60 -12.84 4.00
N ILE A 347 -10.03 -12.07 4.95
CA ILE A 347 -8.61 -11.70 4.94
C ILE A 347 -7.76 -12.92 5.30
N ALA A 348 -8.14 -13.65 6.36
CA ALA A 348 -7.46 -14.86 6.78
C ALA A 348 -7.42 -15.94 5.67
N MET A 349 -8.56 -16.17 5.01
CA MET A 349 -8.67 -17.09 3.87
C MET A 349 -7.83 -16.63 2.68
N ALA A 350 -7.89 -15.34 2.32
CA ALA A 350 -7.08 -14.80 1.23
C ALA A 350 -5.58 -14.92 1.52
N SER A 351 -5.17 -14.69 2.77
CA SER A 351 -3.77 -14.84 3.18
C SER A 351 -3.30 -16.29 3.08
N SER A 352 -4.13 -17.21 3.57
CA SER A 352 -3.88 -18.65 3.45
C SER A 352 -3.71 -19.07 1.99
N ARG A 353 -4.57 -18.58 1.09
CA ARG A 353 -4.48 -18.84 -0.35
C ARG A 353 -3.17 -18.33 -0.96
N TYR A 354 -2.77 -17.09 -0.67
CA TYR A 354 -1.51 -16.55 -1.18
C TYR A 354 -0.30 -17.35 -0.67
N LEU A 355 -0.31 -17.76 0.60
CA LEU A 355 0.75 -18.59 1.19
C LEU A 355 0.78 -20.01 0.58
N GLU A 356 -0.38 -20.60 0.28
CA GLU A 356 -0.45 -21.88 -0.43
C GLU A 356 0.11 -21.80 -1.85
N VAL A 357 -0.24 -20.74 -2.60
CA VAL A 357 0.30 -20.48 -3.95
C VAL A 357 1.81 -20.27 -3.90
N PHE A 358 2.28 -19.49 -2.93
CA PHE A 358 3.69 -19.26 -2.71
C PHE A 358 4.43 -20.57 -2.38
N SER A 359 3.87 -21.39 -1.48
CA SER A 359 4.41 -22.71 -1.16
C SER A 359 4.51 -23.57 -2.42
N ARG A 360 3.41 -23.78 -3.16
CA ARG A 360 3.43 -24.60 -4.38
C ARG A 360 4.43 -24.13 -5.45
N SER A 361 4.60 -22.82 -5.62
CA SER A 361 5.50 -22.25 -6.64
C SER A 361 6.98 -22.31 -6.27
N HIS A 362 7.31 -22.46 -4.98
CA HIS A 362 8.69 -22.50 -4.47
C HIS A 362 9.08 -23.88 -3.90
N MET A 363 8.15 -24.85 -3.89
CA MET A 363 8.38 -26.24 -3.46
C MET A 363 8.80 -27.12 -4.65
N THR A 364 10.00 -26.89 -5.20
CA THR A 364 10.72 -27.89 -5.99
C THR A 364 11.86 -28.47 -5.14
N THR A 365 11.69 -29.73 -4.75
CA THR A 365 12.63 -30.70 -4.17
C THR A 365 13.36 -30.37 -2.85
N GLU A 366 13.48 -29.12 -2.41
CA GLU A 366 14.04 -28.80 -1.08
C GLU A 366 13.26 -27.68 -0.39
N CYS A 367 12.35 -28.04 0.54
CA CYS A 367 11.59 -27.10 1.39
C CYS A 367 12.44 -26.23 2.34
N ARG A 368 13.78 -26.31 2.25
CA ARG A 368 14.73 -25.66 3.16
C ARG A 368 14.63 -24.13 3.16
N PRO A 369 14.56 -23.42 2.02
CA PRO A 369 14.67 -21.96 2.03
C PRO A 369 13.49 -21.25 2.71
N LEU A 370 12.27 -21.79 2.60
CA LEU A 370 11.10 -21.20 3.26
C LEU A 370 11.10 -21.47 4.76
N VAL A 371 11.34 -22.72 5.16
CA VAL A 371 11.36 -23.09 6.58
C VAL A 371 12.48 -22.33 7.30
N GLU A 372 13.68 -22.27 6.74
CA GLU A 372 14.81 -21.48 7.28
C GLU A 372 14.45 -19.99 7.43
N MET A 373 13.77 -19.40 6.45
CA MET A 373 13.34 -18.00 6.51
C MET A 373 12.26 -17.78 7.58
N LEU A 374 11.32 -18.72 7.74
CA LEU A 374 10.32 -18.66 8.82
C LEU A 374 10.96 -18.81 10.19
N GLU A 375 11.96 -19.70 10.34
CA GLU A 375 12.75 -19.88 11.55
C GLU A 375 13.49 -18.60 11.95
N GLU A 376 14.17 -17.96 10.99
CA GLU A 376 14.88 -16.70 11.19
C GLU A 376 13.90 -15.57 11.56
N ASN A 377 12.77 -15.47 10.85
CA ASN A 377 11.75 -14.47 11.13
C ASN A 377 11.10 -14.66 12.52
N LEU A 378 10.84 -15.91 12.93
CA LEU A 378 10.35 -16.24 14.27
C LEU A 378 11.37 -15.84 15.35
N HIS A 379 12.66 -16.10 15.11
CA HIS A 379 13.73 -15.68 16.02
C HIS A 379 13.78 -14.16 16.17
N ASN A 380 13.77 -13.43 15.04
CA ASN A 380 13.79 -11.97 15.00
C ASN A 380 12.55 -11.35 15.68
N LEU A 381 11.37 -11.95 15.51
CA LEU A 381 10.17 -11.55 16.22
C LEU A 381 10.33 -11.79 17.72
N SER A 382 10.79 -12.97 18.15
CA SER A 382 11.01 -13.29 19.56
C SER A 382 11.98 -12.32 20.25
N MET A 383 12.97 -11.80 19.52
CA MET A 383 13.89 -10.75 19.99
C MET A 383 13.21 -9.40 20.21
N THR A 384 12.25 -9.04 19.35
CA THR A 384 11.66 -7.69 19.31
C THR A 384 10.30 -7.59 20.00
N LEU A 385 9.62 -8.72 20.21
CA LEU A 385 8.27 -8.82 20.76
C LEU A 385 8.13 -8.17 22.15
N PRO A 386 9.03 -8.37 23.14
CA PRO A 386 8.90 -7.71 24.44
C PRO A 386 8.93 -6.18 24.33
N ARG A 387 9.69 -5.63 23.38
CA ARG A 387 9.72 -4.19 23.12
C ARG A 387 8.43 -3.73 22.45
N GLN A 388 7.91 -4.49 21.48
CA GLN A 388 6.64 -4.17 20.81
C GLN A 388 5.46 -4.18 21.79
N MET A 389 5.45 -5.11 22.75
CA MET A 389 4.42 -5.20 23.79
C MET A 389 4.40 -4.01 24.77
N ARG A 390 5.46 -3.20 24.81
CA ARG A 390 5.51 -1.96 25.60
C ARG A 390 4.99 -0.73 24.85
N SER A 391 4.51 -0.90 23.62
CA SER A 391 3.85 0.20 22.90
C SER A 391 2.57 0.66 23.62
N VAL A 392 2.06 1.83 23.26
CA VAL A 392 0.75 2.31 23.76
C VAL A 392 -0.41 1.76 22.91
N ASP A 393 -0.12 1.36 21.68
CA ASP A 393 -1.10 0.91 20.69
C ASP A 393 -1.41 -0.60 20.86
N GLU A 394 -2.58 -0.92 21.42
CA GLU A 394 -3.03 -2.31 21.63
C GLU A 394 -3.25 -3.06 20.31
N ASP A 395 -3.63 -2.40 19.21
CA ASP A 395 -3.81 -3.06 17.91
C ASP A 395 -2.44 -3.49 17.33
N GLN A 396 -1.39 -2.68 17.54
CA GLN A 396 -0.02 -3.09 17.19
C GLN A 396 0.47 -4.27 18.02
N LYS A 397 0.13 -4.32 19.32
CA LYS A 397 0.46 -5.46 20.19
C LYS A 397 -0.24 -6.73 19.72
N TYR A 398 -1.55 -6.64 19.46
CA TYR A 398 -2.31 -7.76 18.92
C TYR A 398 -1.72 -8.23 17.58
N SER A 399 -1.37 -7.31 16.68
CA SER A 399 -0.74 -7.64 15.40
C SER A 399 0.62 -8.33 15.55
N ALA A 400 1.40 -8.03 16.59
CA ALA A 400 2.66 -8.69 16.87
C ALA A 400 2.47 -10.12 17.40
N VAL A 401 1.48 -10.33 18.28
CA VAL A 401 1.16 -11.67 18.81
C VAL A 401 0.49 -12.54 17.74
N SER A 402 -0.39 -11.95 16.91
CA SER A 402 -1.00 -12.60 15.73
C SER A 402 0.07 -13.10 14.76
N LEU A 403 1.12 -12.31 14.54
CA LEU A 403 2.26 -12.73 13.73
C LEU A 403 3.02 -13.92 14.35
N LEU A 404 3.25 -13.90 15.68
CA LEU A 404 3.88 -15.02 16.38
C LEU A 404 3.06 -16.31 16.22
N SER A 405 1.74 -16.21 16.42
CA SER A 405 0.78 -17.30 16.22
C SER A 405 0.81 -17.82 14.79
N GLY A 406 0.85 -16.92 13.80
CA GLY A 406 0.96 -17.26 12.38
C GLY A 406 2.25 -18.02 12.05
N TYR A 407 3.41 -17.58 12.55
CA TYR A 407 4.68 -18.29 12.32
C TYR A 407 4.67 -19.70 12.90
N ILE A 408 4.20 -19.85 14.14
CA ILE A 408 4.11 -21.16 14.80
C ILE A 408 3.13 -22.07 14.04
N SER A 409 1.98 -21.53 13.63
CA SER A 409 0.97 -22.29 12.86
C SER A 409 1.50 -22.74 11.51
N LEU A 410 2.26 -21.89 10.80
CA LEU A 410 2.78 -22.20 9.48
C LEU A 410 3.99 -23.16 9.53
N LEU A 411 4.85 -23.04 10.55
CA LEU A 411 5.93 -24.01 10.78
C LEU A 411 5.38 -25.40 11.12
N GLY A 412 4.26 -25.46 11.84
CA GLY A 412 3.58 -26.71 12.18
C GLY A 412 4.55 -27.73 12.79
N PRO A 413 4.61 -28.98 12.30
CA PRO A 413 5.50 -30.02 12.82
C PRO A 413 7.00 -29.69 12.78
N HIS A 414 7.44 -28.79 11.87
CA HIS A 414 8.84 -28.38 11.82
C HIS A 414 9.25 -27.56 13.04
N LEU A 415 8.30 -26.98 13.78
CA LEU A 415 8.56 -26.28 15.03
C LEU A 415 9.36 -27.12 16.03
N HIS A 416 9.13 -28.44 16.06
CA HIS A 416 9.87 -29.36 16.90
C HIS A 416 11.39 -29.29 16.67
N SER A 417 11.87 -29.20 15.41
CA SER A 417 13.29 -29.04 15.13
C SER A 417 13.81 -27.65 15.51
N VAL A 418 13.02 -26.60 15.29
CA VAL A 418 13.39 -25.22 15.66
C VAL A 418 13.65 -25.08 17.15
N LEU A 419 12.75 -25.62 17.97
CA LEU A 419 12.80 -25.51 19.43
C LEU A 419 13.88 -26.38 20.08
N ARG A 420 14.44 -27.37 19.38
CA ARG A 420 15.63 -28.10 19.88
C ARG A 420 16.87 -27.22 19.89
N THR A 421 16.90 -26.17 19.08
CA THR A 421 18.00 -25.21 19.09
C THR A 421 17.87 -24.30 20.31
N SER A 422 18.82 -24.41 21.25
CA SER A 422 18.77 -23.74 22.56
C SER A 422 18.60 -22.22 22.46
N CYS A 423 19.18 -21.56 21.44
CA CYS A 423 19.04 -20.13 21.26
C CYS A 423 17.61 -19.71 20.87
N HIS A 424 16.91 -20.49 20.04
CA HIS A 424 15.53 -20.22 19.65
C HIS A 424 14.58 -20.46 20.82
N LEU A 425 14.69 -21.62 21.48
CA LEU A 425 13.88 -21.96 22.65
C LEU A 425 14.03 -20.91 23.75
N ARG A 426 15.26 -20.62 24.18
CA ARG A 426 15.54 -19.66 25.25
C ARG A 426 15.04 -18.27 24.89
N ARG A 427 15.19 -17.83 23.64
CA ARG A 427 14.75 -16.49 23.25
C ARG A 427 13.23 -16.38 23.26
N LEU A 428 12.54 -17.35 22.69
CA LEU A 428 11.08 -17.38 22.67
C LEU A 428 10.50 -17.50 24.09
N SER A 429 11.05 -18.39 24.91
CA SER A 429 10.60 -18.58 26.29
C SER A 429 10.74 -17.31 27.12
N LEU A 430 11.89 -16.62 27.03
CA LEU A 430 12.12 -15.36 27.74
C LEU A 430 11.17 -14.26 27.25
N ALA A 431 10.89 -14.21 25.94
CA ALA A 431 9.93 -13.26 25.41
C ALA A 431 8.52 -13.51 25.99
N LEU A 432 8.06 -14.76 26.01
CA LEU A 432 6.76 -15.14 26.58
C LEU A 432 6.66 -14.84 28.08
N VAL A 433 7.71 -15.15 28.85
CA VAL A 433 7.76 -14.84 30.29
C VAL A 433 7.70 -13.33 30.54
N GLN A 434 8.37 -12.52 29.73
CA GLN A 434 8.33 -11.06 29.86
C GLN A 434 6.96 -10.48 29.50
N ILE A 435 6.34 -10.92 28.41
CA ILE A 435 5.07 -10.32 27.96
C ILE A 435 3.88 -10.76 28.82
N LEU A 436 3.95 -11.93 29.46
CA LEU A 436 2.94 -12.43 30.40
C LEU A 436 3.17 -11.98 31.86
N GLU A 437 4.00 -10.97 32.09
CA GLU A 437 4.19 -10.39 33.42
C GLU A 437 2.84 -9.90 33.98
N LEU A 438 2.45 -10.46 35.12
CA LEU A 438 1.21 -10.11 35.81
C LEU A 438 1.37 -8.78 36.54
N ASP A 439 0.31 -7.98 36.50
CA ASP A 439 0.22 -6.79 37.33
C ASP A 439 -0.30 -7.16 38.71
N CYS A 440 0.59 -7.14 39.70
CA CYS A 440 0.29 -7.45 41.09
C CYS A 440 -0.04 -6.20 41.93
N THR A 441 -0.08 -5.00 41.33
CA THR A 441 -0.30 -3.74 42.08
C THR A 441 -1.72 -3.61 42.63
N ASP A 442 -2.72 -4.14 41.92
CA ASP A 442 -4.15 -4.10 42.31
C ASP A 442 -4.59 -5.26 43.22
N ILE A 443 -3.73 -6.27 43.44
CA ILE A 443 -4.09 -7.46 44.22
C ILE A 443 -4.39 -7.08 45.69
N SER A 444 -3.71 -6.06 46.21
CA SER A 444 -3.98 -5.53 47.56
C SER A 444 -5.38 -4.90 47.70
N MET A 445 -5.91 -4.25 46.65
CA MET A 445 -7.24 -3.61 46.69
C MET A 445 -8.40 -4.59 46.48
N ILE A 446 -8.20 -5.67 45.71
CA ILE A 446 -9.24 -6.68 45.47
C ILE A 446 -9.33 -7.62 46.69
N GLN A 447 -8.21 -7.95 47.32
CA GLN A 447 -8.19 -8.76 48.53
C GLN A 447 -8.97 -8.08 49.66
N GLU A 448 -8.90 -6.75 49.76
CA GLU A 448 -9.66 -5.94 50.74
C GLU A 448 -11.18 -5.91 50.45
N ARG A 449 -11.62 -5.98 49.18
CA ARG A 449 -13.05 -6.07 48.83
C ARG A 449 -13.64 -7.47 49.03
N THR A 450 -12.84 -8.53 48.90
CA THR A 450 -13.29 -9.89 49.22
C THR A 450 -13.28 -10.19 50.72
N THR A 451 -12.46 -9.51 51.52
CA THR A 451 -12.48 -9.64 52.99
C THR A 451 -13.51 -8.73 53.68
N SER A 452 -14.07 -7.75 52.97
CA SER A 452 -15.06 -6.80 53.51
C SER A 452 -16.53 -7.17 53.25
N VAL A 453 -16.82 -8.43 52.87
CA VAL A 453 -18.18 -8.97 52.95
C VAL A 453 -18.31 -9.78 54.24
N GLY A 454 -18.75 -9.09 55.30
CA GLY A 454 -19.57 -9.66 56.36
C GLY A 454 -18.85 -10.46 57.45
N HIS A 455 -18.67 -9.81 58.60
CA HIS A 455 -18.74 -10.50 59.89
C HIS A 455 -20.02 -11.34 59.96
N GLY A 456 -19.87 -12.66 60.08
CA GLY A 456 -20.96 -13.62 60.18
C GLY A 456 -20.43 -15.03 60.09
N SER A 457 -19.82 -15.50 61.18
CA SER A 457 -19.61 -16.93 61.39
C SER A 457 -20.97 -17.63 61.39
N GLU A 458 -21.29 -18.39 60.34
CA GLU A 458 -21.98 -19.69 60.39
C GLU A 458 -22.38 -20.17 58.98
N LEU A 459 -22.23 -21.48 58.75
CA LEU A 459 -22.68 -22.28 57.60
C LEU A 459 -21.83 -22.22 56.31
N ILE A 460 -20.72 -22.97 56.34
CA ILE A 460 -20.21 -23.63 55.14
C ILE A 460 -21.25 -24.64 54.68
N SER A 461 -22.09 -24.26 53.70
CA SER A 461 -22.84 -25.23 52.91
C SER A 461 -21.95 -25.72 51.78
N ILE A 462 -21.42 -26.92 51.95
CA ILE A 462 -20.83 -27.74 50.89
C ILE A 462 -22.00 -28.16 50.01
N ASN A 463 -22.32 -27.38 48.98
CA ASN A 463 -22.91 -27.80 47.69
C ASN A 463 -23.45 -26.57 46.93
N GLY A 464 -22.83 -26.22 45.81
CA GLY A 464 -23.57 -25.57 44.71
C GLY A 464 -23.19 -24.16 44.24
N SER A 465 -22.07 -23.54 44.65
CA SER A 465 -21.64 -22.25 44.08
C SER A 465 -20.57 -22.41 42.99
N LYS A 466 -21.00 -22.55 41.73
CA LYS A 466 -20.12 -22.48 40.55
C LYS A 466 -19.63 -21.05 40.21
N ASP A 467 -20.00 -20.05 41.00
CA ASP A 467 -19.61 -18.65 40.80
C ASP A 467 -18.57 -18.18 41.84
N VAL A 468 -17.50 -18.94 42.02
CA VAL A 468 -16.24 -18.31 42.42
C VAL A 468 -15.79 -17.50 41.19
N LEU A 469 -16.07 -16.20 41.21
CA LEU A 469 -15.53 -15.24 40.24
C LEU A 469 -14.04 -15.52 40.08
N LYS A 470 -13.64 -16.17 38.98
CA LYS A 470 -12.23 -16.45 38.71
C LYS A 470 -11.49 -15.11 38.79
N PRO A 471 -10.43 -14.99 39.61
CA PRO A 471 -9.70 -13.75 39.72
C PRO A 471 -9.25 -13.32 38.34
N ARG A 472 -9.59 -12.07 37.97
CA ARG A 472 -9.18 -11.51 36.68
C ARG A 472 -7.65 -11.41 36.69
N LYS A 473 -7.00 -12.07 35.74
CA LYS A 473 -5.56 -11.96 35.52
C LYS A 473 -5.34 -10.61 34.83
N ASN A 474 -4.74 -9.66 35.55
CA ASN A 474 -4.31 -8.40 34.98
C ASN A 474 -2.85 -8.53 34.53
N PHE A 475 -2.54 -8.05 33.33
CA PHE A 475 -1.21 -8.10 32.75
C PHE A 475 -0.62 -6.70 32.64
N LYS A 476 0.67 -6.58 32.91
CA LYS A 476 1.36 -5.29 32.94
C LYS A 476 1.48 -4.63 31.57
N HIS A 477 1.52 -5.43 30.50
CA HIS A 477 1.88 -4.95 29.16
C HIS A 477 0.69 -4.80 28.21
N PHE A 478 -0.48 -5.33 28.53
CA PHE A 478 -1.66 -5.25 27.68
C PHE A 478 -2.93 -5.37 28.50
N HIS A 479 -4.00 -4.77 27.99
CA HIS A 479 -5.31 -4.77 28.64
C HIS A 479 -6.39 -5.37 27.73
N ASP A 480 -6.13 -5.44 26.42
CA ASP A 480 -7.05 -6.04 25.48
C ASP A 480 -7.12 -7.57 25.67
N ARG A 481 -8.34 -8.06 25.85
CA ARG A 481 -8.63 -9.49 25.99
C ARG A 481 -8.24 -10.28 24.73
N ARG A 482 -8.29 -9.67 23.54
CA ARG A 482 -7.88 -10.30 22.28
C ARG A 482 -6.42 -10.76 22.32
N ILE A 483 -5.55 -9.93 22.89
CA ILE A 483 -4.12 -10.24 23.05
C ILE A 483 -3.95 -11.43 24.00
N HIS A 484 -4.69 -11.47 25.11
CA HIS A 484 -4.62 -12.59 26.05
C HIS A 484 -5.00 -13.92 25.38
N LEU A 485 -6.12 -13.92 24.65
CA LEU A 485 -6.61 -15.11 23.96
C LEU A 485 -5.61 -15.59 22.89
N GLU A 486 -5.02 -14.66 22.13
CA GLU A 486 -4.02 -15.01 21.13
C GLU A 486 -2.73 -15.55 21.77
N LEU A 487 -2.30 -15.02 22.93
CA LEU A 487 -1.18 -15.56 23.68
C LEU A 487 -1.46 -16.97 24.23
N GLN A 488 -2.68 -17.24 24.69
CA GLN A 488 -3.07 -18.61 25.08
C GLN A 488 -2.99 -19.55 23.88
N LYS A 489 -3.48 -19.10 22.71
CA LYS A 489 -3.37 -19.86 21.46
C LYS A 489 -1.92 -20.13 21.08
N VAL A 490 -1.04 -19.13 21.14
CA VAL A 490 0.41 -19.29 20.94
C VAL A 490 0.96 -20.40 21.84
N CYS A 491 0.68 -20.34 23.15
CA CYS A 491 1.19 -21.34 24.09
C CYS A 491 0.65 -22.75 23.78
N ARG A 492 -0.63 -22.86 23.41
CA ARG A 492 -1.22 -24.16 23.02
C ARG A 492 -0.62 -24.70 21.74
N LEU A 493 -0.37 -23.85 20.74
CA LEU A 493 0.31 -24.25 19.50
C LEU A 493 1.74 -24.74 19.77
N LEU A 494 2.46 -24.10 20.70
CA LEU A 494 3.77 -24.59 21.16
C LEU A 494 3.67 -25.98 21.79
N GLY A 495 2.67 -26.22 22.64
CA GLY A 495 2.45 -27.52 23.27
C GLY A 495 1.99 -28.60 22.27
N PHE A 496 1.26 -28.21 21.23
CA PHE A 496 0.75 -29.12 20.20
C PHE A 496 1.80 -29.53 19.17
N TYR A 497 2.58 -28.58 18.66
CA TYR A 497 3.59 -28.84 17.62
C TYR A 497 5.02 -29.07 18.16
N GLY A 498 5.31 -28.59 19.38
CA GLY A 498 6.64 -28.69 19.99
C GLY A 498 6.86 -29.99 20.76
N ASP A 499 8.08 -30.17 21.27
CA ASP A 499 8.42 -31.25 22.20
C ASP A 499 7.97 -30.87 23.61
N ILE A 500 6.83 -31.43 24.05
CA ILE A 500 6.23 -31.07 25.35
C ILE A 500 7.15 -31.39 26.54
N THR A 501 7.93 -32.45 26.47
CA THR A 501 8.86 -32.83 27.55
C THR A 501 9.95 -31.77 27.68
N LEU A 502 10.59 -31.42 26.57
CA LEU A 502 11.60 -30.36 26.52
C LEU A 502 11.04 -29.00 26.95
N LEU A 503 9.82 -28.65 26.54
CA LEU A 503 9.18 -27.39 26.92
C LEU A 503 8.86 -27.34 28.42
N ILE A 504 8.31 -28.42 28.99
CA ILE A 504 8.00 -28.49 30.43
C ILE A 504 9.29 -28.41 31.24
N ASP A 505 10.31 -29.20 30.91
CA ASP A 505 11.60 -29.19 31.62
C ASP A 505 12.20 -27.77 31.62
N HIS A 506 12.24 -27.12 30.44
CA HIS A 506 12.76 -25.76 30.31
C HIS A 506 11.99 -24.71 31.12
N PHE A 507 10.65 -24.78 31.15
CA PHE A 507 9.86 -23.84 31.95
C PHE A 507 9.86 -24.17 33.45
N LEU A 508 10.09 -25.43 33.84
CA LEU A 508 10.35 -25.81 35.23
C LEU A 508 11.68 -25.24 35.72
N ASP A 509 12.72 -25.26 34.88
CA ASP A 509 14.00 -24.60 35.20
C ASP A 509 13.79 -23.11 35.47
N ILE A 510 13.07 -22.41 34.57
CA ILE A 510 12.72 -20.98 34.77
C ILE A 510 11.89 -20.76 36.05
N PHE A 511 10.98 -21.68 36.38
CA PHE A 511 10.19 -21.63 37.61
C PHE A 511 11.07 -21.74 38.86
N HIS A 512 12.11 -22.57 38.82
CA HIS A 512 13.04 -22.77 39.92
C HIS A 512 14.10 -21.67 40.03
N GLU A 513 14.49 -21.04 38.91
CA GLU A 513 15.54 -20.01 38.84
C GLU A 513 15.19 -18.73 39.63
N THR A 514 13.97 -18.20 39.53
CA THR A 514 13.64 -16.91 40.16
C THR A 514 12.16 -16.79 40.54
N ILE A 515 11.87 -16.26 41.73
CA ILE A 515 10.49 -16.03 42.22
C ILE A 515 9.69 -15.11 41.28
N LEU A 516 10.36 -14.14 40.64
CA LEU A 516 9.79 -13.17 39.70
C LEU A 516 9.13 -13.79 38.46
N HIS A 517 9.52 -15.01 38.07
CA HIS A 517 9.01 -15.68 36.86
C HIS A 517 8.09 -16.86 37.17
N LYS A 518 7.89 -17.21 38.45
CA LYS A 518 7.11 -18.39 38.85
C LYS A 518 5.67 -18.37 38.36
N MET A 519 5.00 -17.23 38.44
CA MET A 519 3.60 -17.12 38.03
C MET A 519 3.46 -17.26 36.51
N GLN A 520 4.36 -16.64 35.76
CA GLN A 520 4.40 -16.67 34.30
C GLN A 520 4.74 -18.07 33.81
N ALA A 521 5.74 -18.73 34.41
CA ALA A 521 6.09 -20.12 34.10
C ALA A 521 4.91 -21.07 34.39
N THR A 522 4.20 -20.89 35.51
CA THR A 522 3.00 -21.69 35.84
C THR A 522 1.89 -21.49 34.80
N LEU A 523 1.64 -20.24 34.37
CA LEU A 523 0.67 -19.94 33.32
C LEU A 523 1.04 -20.61 31.99
N LEU A 524 2.32 -20.54 31.61
CA LEU A 524 2.83 -21.15 30.38
C LEU A 524 2.70 -22.67 30.41
N ILE A 525 3.14 -23.33 31.48
CA ILE A 525 3.04 -24.79 31.65
C ILE A 525 1.57 -25.25 31.52
N ASN A 526 0.63 -24.54 32.14
CA ASN A 526 -0.79 -24.89 32.05
C ASN A 526 -1.31 -24.84 30.60
N GLU A 527 -1.01 -23.78 29.85
CA GLU A 527 -1.48 -23.66 28.46
C GLU A 527 -0.74 -24.63 27.51
N LEU A 528 0.54 -24.94 27.78
CA LEU A 528 1.30 -25.94 27.03
C LEU A 528 0.69 -27.34 27.16
N ILE A 529 0.33 -27.75 28.39
CA ILE A 529 -0.31 -29.04 28.66
C ILE A 529 -1.68 -29.13 27.98
N LEU A 530 -2.47 -28.05 28.02
CA LEU A 530 -3.75 -27.98 27.31
C LEU A 530 -3.57 -28.13 25.79
N GLY A 531 -2.54 -27.49 25.22
CA GLY A 531 -2.17 -27.64 23.82
C GLY A 531 -1.79 -29.06 23.44
N ALA A 532 -0.93 -29.70 24.24
CA ALA A 532 -0.51 -31.09 24.05
C ALA A 532 -1.69 -32.08 24.15
N ALA A 533 -2.71 -31.76 24.95
CA ALA A 533 -3.95 -32.53 25.06
C ALA A 533 -4.92 -32.28 23.89
N GLY A 534 -4.58 -31.43 22.91
CA GLY A 534 -5.42 -31.08 21.77
C GLY A 534 -6.56 -30.11 22.10
N ILE A 535 -6.54 -29.47 23.27
CA ILE A 535 -7.61 -28.57 23.72
C ILE A 535 -7.35 -27.16 23.21
N GLY A 536 -8.13 -26.72 22.22
CA GLY A 536 -8.11 -25.35 21.72
C GLY A 536 -6.87 -25.00 20.88
N GLY A 537 -6.24 -26.00 20.28
CA GLY A 537 -5.16 -25.88 19.29
C GLY A 537 -5.61 -26.37 17.92
N LEU A 538 -6.58 -25.66 17.31
CA LEU A 538 -6.89 -25.54 15.87
C LEU A 538 -8.18 -24.73 15.74
#